data_AF-A0A7U9IWT4-F1
#
_entry.id   AF-A0A7U9IWT4-F1
#
_cell.length_a   1.000
_cell.length_b   1.000
_cell.length_c   1.000
_cell.angle_alpha   90.00
_cell.angle_beta   90.00
_cell.angle_gamma   90.00
#
_symmetry.space_group_name_H-M   'P 1'
#
loop_
_entity.id
_entity.type
_entity.pdbx_description
1 polymer ?
#
loop_
_entity_poly.entity_id
_entity_poly.type
_entity_poly.pdbx_seq_one_letter_code
_entity_poly.pdbx_strand_id
1 'polypeptide(L)'
;MYLSRITLHTGQLSPAQLLHLVDRGEYVMHQWLWDLFPGGKERQFLYRREELQGAFRFFVLSQERPAESDTFTIECRSFAPELRTGQQLCFNLRANPTICKSGKRHDLLMEAKRQVRGQAEGSDVWLHQQQAALDWLAAQGERSGFTLLDTSVDAYRQQQLRRENSRQLIQFSSVDYTGMLTVTDPGLFLQRLSQGYGKSRAFGCGLMLIKPGAEA
;
A
#
# COMPACT_ATOMS: atom_id res chain seq x y z
N MET A 1 8.99 15.44 -3.70
CA MET A 1 8.97 14.00 -3.32
C MET A 1 9.98 13.24 -4.16
N TYR A 2 10.35 12.05 -3.71
CA TYR A 2 11.22 11.11 -4.41
C TYR A 2 10.53 9.76 -4.55
N LEU A 3 10.69 9.15 -5.72
CA LEU A 3 10.28 7.77 -5.95
C LEU A 3 11.56 6.94 -6.11
N SER A 4 11.69 5.93 -5.25
CA SER A 4 12.87 5.07 -5.21
C SER A 4 12.47 3.63 -5.48
N ARG A 5 13.28 2.94 -6.28
CA ARG A 5 13.28 1.47 -6.38
C ARG A 5 14.41 0.98 -5.50
N ILE A 6 14.06 0.27 -4.43
CA ILE A 6 14.99 -0.22 -3.41
C ILE A 6 14.93 -1.74 -3.43
N THR A 7 16.07 -2.41 -3.58
CA THR A 7 16.13 -3.87 -3.67
C THR A 7 17.01 -4.44 -2.56
N LEU A 8 16.46 -5.40 -1.82
CA LEU A 8 17.13 -6.21 -0.81
C LEU A 8 17.45 -7.57 -1.41
N HIS A 9 18.73 -7.84 -1.67
CA HIS A 9 19.16 -9.13 -2.19
C HIS A 9 19.44 -10.09 -1.04
N THR A 10 18.66 -11.16 -0.90
CA THR A 10 18.81 -12.06 0.25
C THR A 10 20.15 -12.80 0.25
N GLY A 11 20.73 -13.07 -0.93
CA GLY A 11 22.05 -13.67 -1.06
C GLY A 11 23.23 -12.75 -0.66
N GLN A 12 22.99 -11.46 -0.46
CA GLN A 12 24.01 -10.49 -0.03
C GLN A 12 23.93 -10.19 1.48
N LEU A 13 22.91 -10.72 2.17
CA LEU A 13 22.74 -10.51 3.60
C LEU A 13 23.75 -11.32 4.41
N SER A 14 24.27 -10.70 5.47
CA SER A 14 25.07 -11.43 6.46
C SER A 14 24.23 -12.51 7.17
N PRO A 15 24.84 -13.56 7.74
CA PRO A 15 24.11 -14.59 8.48
C PRO A 15 23.21 -14.04 9.61
N ALA A 16 23.66 -12.98 10.29
CA ALA A 16 22.89 -12.32 11.34
C ALA A 16 21.64 -11.60 10.77
N GLN A 17 21.77 -10.91 9.64
CA GLN A 17 20.64 -10.27 8.96
C GLN A 17 19.64 -11.28 8.42
N LEU A 18 20.14 -12.40 7.85
CA LEU A 18 19.28 -13.51 7.41
C LEU A 18 18.48 -14.10 8.55
N LEU A 19 19.14 -14.39 9.69
CA LEU A 19 18.45 -14.90 10.86
C LEU A 19 17.40 -13.91 11.37
N HIS A 20 17.73 -12.61 11.39
CA HIS A 20 16.80 -11.57 11.81
C HIS A 20 15.58 -11.48 10.86
N LEU A 21 15.81 -11.61 9.54
CA LEU A 21 14.76 -11.66 8.53
C LEU A 21 13.86 -12.91 8.68
N VAL A 22 14.45 -14.08 8.95
CA VAL A 22 13.70 -15.33 9.15
C VAL A 22 12.84 -15.25 10.42
N ASP A 23 13.38 -14.72 11.51
CA ASP A 23 12.66 -14.63 12.79
C ASP A 23 11.54 -13.59 12.78
N ARG A 24 11.74 -12.47 12.06
CA ARG A 24 10.89 -11.26 12.18
C ARG A 24 10.12 -10.89 10.92
N GLY A 25 10.46 -11.49 9.78
CA GLY A 25 9.76 -11.34 8.51
C GLY A 25 9.61 -9.88 8.06
N GLU A 26 8.38 -9.49 7.72
CA GLU A 26 8.08 -8.16 7.17
C GLU A 26 8.40 -6.99 8.11
N TYR A 27 8.37 -7.23 9.42
CA TYR A 27 8.62 -6.15 10.39
C TYR A 27 10.05 -5.63 10.32
N VAL A 28 11.05 -6.51 10.19
CA VAL A 28 12.45 -6.08 10.12
C VAL A 28 12.75 -5.34 8.81
N MET A 29 12.12 -5.75 7.70
CA MET A 29 12.24 -5.03 6.44
C MET A 29 11.71 -3.59 6.56
N HIS A 30 10.63 -3.38 7.31
CA HIS A 30 10.14 -2.03 7.60
C HIS A 30 11.14 -1.20 8.42
N GLN A 31 11.79 -1.81 9.42
CA GLN A 31 12.83 -1.15 10.22
C GLN A 31 14.02 -0.75 9.36
N TRP A 32 14.53 -1.65 8.52
CA TRP A 32 15.64 -1.33 7.61
C TRP A 32 15.28 -0.23 6.60
N LEU A 33 14.04 -0.21 6.09
CA LEU A 33 13.57 0.91 5.27
C LEU A 33 13.49 2.22 6.07
N TRP A 34 13.15 2.16 7.35
CA TRP A 34 13.11 3.33 8.23
C TRP A 34 14.49 3.94 8.41
N ASP A 35 15.53 3.10 8.56
CA ASP A 35 16.91 3.53 8.76
C ASP A 35 17.47 4.34 7.57
N LEU A 36 16.85 4.22 6.39
CA LEU A 36 17.17 5.06 5.23
C LEU A 36 16.73 6.53 5.39
N PHE A 37 15.98 6.88 6.42
CA PHE A 37 15.42 8.23 6.65
C PHE A 37 15.67 8.72 8.10
N PRO A 38 16.93 8.89 8.53
CA PRO A 38 17.30 9.14 9.94
C PRO A 38 16.85 10.49 10.51
N GLY A 39 16.39 11.44 9.68
CA GLY A 39 15.98 12.79 10.11
C GLY A 39 14.54 12.90 10.63
N GLY A 40 13.70 11.88 10.46
CA GLY A 40 12.27 11.96 10.74
C GLY A 40 11.87 11.45 12.14
N LYS A 41 11.19 12.29 12.94
CA LYS A 41 10.46 11.84 14.15
C LYS A 41 9.21 11.00 13.81
N GLU A 42 8.67 11.19 12.61
CA GLU A 42 7.52 10.47 12.08
C GLU A 42 7.85 9.86 10.71
N ARG A 43 7.08 8.84 10.30
CA ARG A 43 7.29 8.17 9.02
C ARG A 43 6.95 9.10 7.86
N GLN A 44 7.95 9.46 7.06
CA GLN A 44 7.77 10.31 5.88
C GLN A 44 7.80 9.56 4.55
N PHE A 45 7.52 8.26 4.57
CA PHE A 45 7.47 7.42 3.39
C PHE A 45 6.29 6.45 3.37
N LEU A 46 5.90 6.07 2.16
CA LEU A 46 5.04 4.95 1.82
C LEU A 46 5.84 3.97 0.98
N TYR A 47 5.50 2.69 1.06
CA TYR A 47 6.13 1.70 0.20
C TYR A 47 5.17 0.62 -0.26
N ARG A 48 5.53 0.01 -1.39
CA ARG A 48 4.91 -1.18 -1.97
C ARG A 48 5.99 -2.25 -2.08
N ARG A 49 5.79 -3.40 -1.42
CA ARG A 49 6.69 -4.55 -1.53
C ARG A 49 6.27 -5.47 -2.68
N GLU A 50 7.26 -5.93 -3.42
CA GLU A 50 7.18 -7.01 -4.40
C GLU A 50 8.21 -8.09 -4.01
N GLU A 51 7.79 -9.35 -4.11
CA GLU A 51 8.67 -10.49 -3.88
C GLU A 51 9.27 -10.93 -5.21
N LEU A 52 10.59 -11.10 -5.23
CA LEU A 52 11.34 -11.60 -6.37
C LEU A 52 12.08 -12.87 -5.94
N GLN A 53 12.48 -13.69 -6.91
CA GLN A 53 13.31 -14.85 -6.59
C GLN A 53 14.65 -14.37 -5.99
N GLY A 54 14.88 -14.70 -4.72
CA GLY A 54 16.11 -14.33 -4.00
C GLY A 54 16.23 -12.83 -3.64
N ALA A 55 15.16 -12.05 -3.74
CA ALA A 55 15.19 -10.63 -3.36
C ALA A 55 13.81 -10.09 -2.98
N PHE A 56 13.80 -8.98 -2.24
CA PHE A 56 12.60 -8.17 -2.02
C PHE A 56 12.80 -6.82 -2.68
N ARG A 57 11.83 -6.39 -3.48
CA ARG A 57 11.82 -5.06 -4.10
C ARG A 57 10.79 -4.18 -3.41
N PHE A 58 11.16 -2.92 -3.23
CA PHE A 58 10.31 -1.90 -2.65
C PHE A 58 10.25 -0.71 -3.61
N PHE A 59 9.04 -0.32 -4.00
CA PHE A 59 8.80 1.03 -4.50
C PHE A 59 8.50 1.92 -3.31
N VAL A 60 9.30 2.97 -3.11
CA VAL A 60 9.22 3.87 -1.95
C VAL A 60 8.96 5.28 -2.43
N LEU A 61 7.86 5.87 -1.98
CA LEU A 61 7.57 7.29 -2.16
C LEU A 61 7.86 8.01 -0.85
N SER A 62 8.80 8.95 -0.87
CA SER A 62 9.29 9.66 0.32
C SER A 62 9.39 11.17 0.09
N GLN A 63 9.35 11.94 1.18
CA GLN A 63 9.59 13.39 1.11
C GLN A 63 11.07 13.72 0.91
N GLU A 64 11.93 12.98 1.57
CA GLU A 64 13.39 13.11 1.50
C GLU A 64 13.99 11.99 0.65
N ARG A 65 15.21 12.20 0.15
CA ARG A 65 15.98 11.17 -0.56
C ARG A 65 16.44 10.11 0.46
N PRO A 66 16.32 8.81 0.16
CA PRO A 66 16.88 7.78 1.04
C PRO A 66 18.40 7.95 1.18
N ALA A 67 18.92 7.70 2.37
CA ALA A 67 20.35 7.61 2.63
C ALA A 67 20.96 6.42 1.87
N GLU A 68 22.29 6.44 1.71
CA GLU A 68 23.03 5.30 1.18
C GLU A 68 22.95 4.09 2.14
N SER A 69 23.12 2.89 1.60
CA SER A 69 22.99 1.66 2.37
C SER A 69 23.88 0.57 1.80
N ASP A 70 24.57 -0.15 2.68
CA ASP A 70 25.30 -1.38 2.32
C ASP A 70 24.36 -2.60 2.15
N THR A 71 23.12 -2.49 2.65
CA THR A 71 22.14 -3.59 2.64
C THR A 71 21.22 -3.54 1.42
N PHE A 72 20.98 -2.35 0.88
CA PHE A 72 20.06 -2.15 -0.24
C PHE A 72 20.76 -1.59 -1.47
N THR A 73 20.36 -2.09 -2.65
CA THR A 73 20.58 -1.37 -3.90
C THR A 73 19.48 -0.33 -4.07
N ILE A 74 19.84 0.94 -4.24
CA ILE A 74 18.89 2.06 -4.25
C ILE A 74 19.00 2.83 -5.58
N GLU A 75 17.90 2.89 -6.31
CA GLU A 75 17.72 3.77 -7.46
C GLU A 75 16.67 4.82 -7.12
N CYS A 76 17.05 6.10 -7.11
CA CYS A 76 16.20 7.18 -6.65
C CYS A 76 16.09 8.29 -7.70
N ARG A 77 14.85 8.74 -7.96
CA ARG A 77 14.57 9.90 -8.82
C ARG A 77 13.61 10.87 -8.15
N SER A 78 13.67 12.14 -8.56
CA SER A 78 12.65 13.13 -8.24
C SER A 78 11.29 12.66 -8.75
N PHE A 79 10.25 12.82 -7.93
CA PHE A 79 8.88 12.51 -8.28
C PHE A 79 8.03 13.79 -8.24
N ALA A 80 7.80 14.33 -9.43
CA ALA A 80 6.98 15.52 -9.68
C ALA A 80 6.13 15.27 -10.94
N PRO A 81 5.09 14.41 -10.86
CA PRO A 81 4.26 14.12 -12.01
C PRO A 81 3.49 15.37 -12.45
N GLU A 82 3.48 15.65 -13.75
CA GLU A 82 2.65 16.70 -14.34
C GLU A 82 1.22 16.19 -14.50
N LEU A 83 0.39 16.47 -13.49
CA LEU A 83 -1.00 16.03 -13.44
C LEU A 83 -1.93 17.11 -13.99
N ARG A 84 -2.92 16.71 -14.79
CA ARG A 84 -3.94 17.61 -15.36
C ARG A 84 -5.35 17.11 -15.04
N THR A 85 -6.29 18.01 -14.80
CA THR A 85 -7.72 17.64 -14.72
C THR A 85 -8.15 16.99 -16.03
N GLY A 86 -8.90 15.89 -15.94
CA GLY A 86 -9.30 15.06 -17.08
C GLY A 86 -8.26 14.03 -17.51
N GLN A 87 -7.04 14.05 -16.96
CA GLN A 87 -6.01 13.07 -17.32
C GLN A 87 -6.39 11.67 -16.83
N GLN A 88 -6.29 10.69 -17.73
CA GLN A 88 -6.47 9.29 -17.39
C GLN A 88 -5.14 8.62 -17.03
N LEU A 89 -5.15 7.84 -15.96
CA LEU A 89 -3.98 7.14 -15.45
C LEU A 89 -4.35 5.69 -15.13
N CYS A 90 -3.50 4.74 -15.50
CA CYS A 90 -3.58 3.40 -14.92
C CYS A 90 -2.99 3.44 -13.51
N PHE A 91 -3.59 2.69 -12.58
CA PHE A 91 -3.08 2.58 -11.23
C PHE A 91 -2.98 1.13 -10.73
N ASN A 92 -2.09 0.92 -9.77
CA ASN A 92 -2.05 -0.27 -8.90
C ASN A 92 -2.00 0.20 -7.45
N LEU A 93 -2.89 -0.31 -6.61
CA LEU A 93 -2.97 0.06 -5.20
C LEU A 93 -3.16 -1.19 -4.34
N ARG A 94 -2.34 -1.34 -3.30
CA ARG A 94 -2.69 -2.17 -2.14
C ARG A 94 -3.12 -1.28 -1.00
N ALA A 95 -4.37 -1.38 -0.57
CA ALA A 95 -4.86 -0.63 0.57
C ALA A 95 -5.37 -1.57 1.67
N ASN A 96 -5.35 -1.09 2.91
CA ASN A 96 -6.15 -1.68 3.99
C ASN A 96 -7.40 -0.80 4.19
N PRO A 97 -8.54 -1.15 3.56
CA PRO A 97 -9.78 -0.43 3.74
C PRO A 97 -10.41 -0.78 5.10
N THR A 98 -10.75 0.24 5.86
CA THR A 98 -11.34 0.08 7.20
C THR A 98 -12.53 1.00 7.38
N ILE A 99 -13.52 0.55 8.14
CA ILE A 99 -14.69 1.33 8.55
C ILE A 99 -14.69 1.55 10.07
N CYS A 100 -15.17 2.70 10.52
CA CYS A 100 -15.37 2.98 11.94
C CYS A 100 -16.86 2.83 12.29
N LYS A 101 -17.19 1.96 13.25
CA LYS A 101 -18.54 1.80 13.81
C LYS A 101 -18.47 1.94 15.33
N SER A 102 -19.28 2.83 15.89
CA SER A 102 -19.33 3.07 17.35
C SER A 102 -17.94 3.34 17.96
N GLY A 103 -17.11 4.14 17.28
CA GLY A 103 -15.74 4.47 17.70
C GLY A 103 -14.72 3.34 17.54
N LYS A 104 -15.13 2.14 17.09
CA LYS A 104 -14.24 1.00 16.85
C LYS A 104 -13.96 0.84 15.35
N ARG A 105 -12.71 0.53 15.04
CA ARG A 105 -12.26 0.26 13.67
C ARG A 105 -12.47 -1.21 13.33
N HIS A 106 -13.03 -1.46 12.16
CA HIS A 106 -13.29 -2.78 11.62
C HIS A 106 -12.69 -2.91 10.22
N ASP A 107 -12.33 -4.13 9.87
CA ASP A 107 -12.03 -4.53 8.50
C ASP A 107 -13.28 -4.37 7.65
N LEU A 108 -13.16 -3.66 6.51
CA LEU A 108 -14.30 -3.35 5.67
C LEU A 108 -14.92 -4.60 5.05
N LEU A 109 -14.10 -5.52 4.53
CA LEU A 109 -14.60 -6.70 3.81
C LEU A 109 -15.18 -7.72 4.79
N MET A 110 -14.64 -7.81 6.00
CA MET A 110 -15.26 -8.62 7.06
C MET A 110 -16.59 -8.03 7.51
N GLU A 111 -16.72 -6.70 7.55
CA GLU A 111 -18.00 -6.05 7.84
C GLU A 111 -19.02 -6.33 6.73
N ALA A 112 -18.64 -6.19 5.45
CA ALA A 112 -19.49 -6.50 4.31
C ALA A 112 -19.96 -7.97 4.35
N LYS A 113 -19.04 -8.91 4.60
CA LYS A 113 -19.37 -10.34 4.79
C LYS A 113 -20.35 -10.57 5.95
N ARG A 114 -20.24 -9.81 7.04
CA ARG A 114 -21.13 -9.94 8.20
C ARG A 114 -22.56 -9.49 7.87
N GLN A 115 -22.73 -8.48 7.02
CA GLN A 115 -24.05 -7.92 6.67
C GLN A 115 -24.92 -8.91 5.91
N VAL A 116 -24.31 -9.77 5.08
CA VAL A 116 -25.02 -10.77 4.25
C VAL A 116 -25.00 -12.18 4.86
N ARG A 117 -24.53 -12.32 6.10
CA ARG A 117 -24.37 -13.62 6.74
C ARG A 117 -25.73 -14.30 6.90
N GLY A 118 -25.85 -15.51 6.32
CA GLY A 118 -27.09 -16.30 6.36
C GLY A 118 -28.14 -15.89 5.33
N GLN A 119 -27.84 -14.88 4.50
CA GLN A 119 -28.70 -14.41 3.40
C GLN A 119 -28.10 -14.71 2.01
N ALA A 120 -26.79 -14.92 1.95
CA ALA A 120 -26.03 -15.10 0.72
C ALA A 120 -25.12 -16.33 0.80
N GLU A 121 -24.93 -17.03 -0.32
CA GLU A 121 -23.97 -18.13 -0.46
C GLU A 121 -22.56 -17.62 -0.81
N GLY A 122 -21.56 -18.52 -0.88
CA GLY A 122 -20.14 -18.15 -0.95
C GLY A 122 -19.76 -17.15 -2.06
N SER A 123 -20.26 -17.34 -3.28
CA SER A 123 -20.01 -16.45 -4.43
C SER A 123 -20.63 -15.07 -4.22
N ASP A 124 -21.86 -15.03 -3.70
CA ASP A 124 -22.58 -13.79 -3.44
C ASP A 124 -21.91 -13.00 -2.33
N VAL A 125 -21.39 -13.66 -1.30
CA VAL A 125 -20.60 -13.01 -0.25
C VAL A 125 -19.37 -12.30 -0.83
N TRP A 126 -18.63 -12.94 -1.73
CA TRP A 126 -17.47 -12.32 -2.37
C TRP A 126 -17.86 -11.11 -3.22
N LEU A 127 -18.95 -11.19 -3.98
CA LEU A 127 -19.46 -10.07 -4.78
C LEU A 127 -19.77 -8.85 -3.89
N HIS A 128 -20.41 -9.07 -2.73
CA HIS A 128 -20.67 -7.99 -1.77
C HIS A 128 -19.39 -7.39 -1.17
N GLN A 129 -18.38 -8.23 -0.88
CA GLN A 129 -17.08 -7.76 -0.39
C GLN A 129 -16.35 -6.93 -1.45
N GLN A 130 -16.37 -7.37 -2.70
CA GLN A 130 -15.79 -6.66 -3.83
C GLN A 130 -16.48 -5.31 -4.05
N GLN A 131 -17.82 -5.28 -4.04
CA GLN A 131 -18.57 -4.03 -4.17
C GLN A 131 -18.23 -3.05 -3.05
N ALA A 132 -18.21 -3.51 -1.79
CA ALA A 132 -17.83 -2.64 -0.66
C ALA A 132 -16.41 -2.07 -0.81
N ALA A 133 -15.46 -2.85 -1.32
CA ALA A 133 -14.10 -2.41 -1.59
C ALA A 133 -14.05 -1.33 -2.69
N LEU A 134 -14.80 -1.52 -3.78
CA LEU A 134 -14.93 -0.55 -4.87
C LEU A 134 -15.57 0.76 -4.38
N ASP A 135 -16.68 0.67 -3.65
CA ASP A 135 -17.36 1.84 -3.07
C ASP A 135 -16.44 2.62 -2.13
N TRP A 136 -15.64 1.92 -1.33
CA TRP A 136 -14.66 2.54 -0.47
C TRP A 136 -13.59 3.30 -1.26
N LEU A 137 -13.06 2.72 -2.34
CA LEU A 137 -12.05 3.37 -3.16
C LEU A 137 -12.64 4.55 -3.95
N ALA A 138 -13.87 4.43 -4.44
CA ALA A 138 -14.61 5.52 -5.09
C ALA A 138 -14.77 6.71 -4.13
N ALA A 139 -15.21 6.45 -2.89
CA ALA A 139 -15.31 7.48 -1.85
C ALA A 139 -13.94 8.06 -1.43
N GLN A 140 -12.84 7.29 -1.53
CA GLN A 140 -11.51 7.88 -1.39
C GLN A 140 -11.21 8.83 -2.56
N GLY A 141 -11.56 8.43 -3.79
CA GLY A 141 -11.36 9.22 -5.01
C GLY A 141 -12.03 10.57 -4.97
N GLU A 142 -13.33 10.61 -4.67
CA GLU A 142 -14.12 11.84 -4.57
C GLU A 142 -13.49 12.86 -3.60
N ARG A 143 -12.94 12.37 -2.49
CA ARG A 143 -12.32 13.19 -1.45
C ARG A 143 -10.85 13.55 -1.74
N SER A 144 -10.28 12.95 -2.78
CA SER A 144 -8.85 13.00 -3.08
C SER A 144 -8.55 13.41 -4.51
N GLY A 145 -9.52 13.92 -5.27
CA GLY A 145 -9.27 14.49 -6.60
C GLY A 145 -9.15 13.47 -7.73
N PHE A 146 -9.84 12.33 -7.67
CA PHE A 146 -9.98 11.44 -8.84
C PHE A 146 -11.32 10.70 -8.86
N THR A 147 -11.72 10.22 -10.03
CA THR A 147 -12.82 9.25 -10.20
C THR A 147 -12.28 7.95 -10.80
N LEU A 148 -12.87 6.82 -10.42
CA LEU A 148 -12.47 5.52 -10.92
C LEU A 148 -13.04 5.25 -12.33
N LEU A 149 -12.27 4.55 -13.14
CA LEU A 149 -12.65 3.97 -14.44
C LEU A 149 -12.16 2.53 -14.47
N ASP A 150 -12.96 1.59 -14.99
CA ASP A 150 -12.56 0.19 -15.23
C ASP A 150 -11.68 -0.41 -14.11
N THR A 151 -12.20 -0.40 -12.88
CA THR A 151 -11.46 -0.81 -11.68
C THR A 151 -11.88 -2.20 -11.21
N SER A 152 -10.88 -3.03 -10.89
CA SER A 152 -11.06 -4.36 -10.34
C SER A 152 -10.50 -4.46 -8.91
N VAL A 153 -11.03 -5.44 -8.18
CA VAL A 153 -10.47 -5.94 -6.92
C VAL A 153 -9.81 -7.28 -7.22
N ASP A 154 -8.49 -7.30 -7.21
CA ASP A 154 -7.71 -8.44 -7.69
C ASP A 154 -7.44 -9.46 -6.59
N ALA A 155 -7.31 -8.99 -5.34
CA ALA A 155 -7.06 -9.86 -4.20
C ALA A 155 -7.53 -9.22 -2.89
N TYR A 156 -7.93 -10.09 -1.95
CA TYR A 156 -8.07 -9.77 -0.53
C TYR A 156 -7.24 -10.75 0.29
N ARG A 157 -6.42 -10.24 1.20
CA ARG A 157 -5.51 -11.06 2.03
C ARG A 157 -5.58 -10.62 3.47
N GLN A 158 -5.69 -11.58 4.39
CA GLN A 158 -5.46 -11.32 5.80
C GLN A 158 -4.00 -11.61 6.14
N GLN A 159 -3.39 -10.70 6.87
CA GLN A 159 -1.98 -10.74 7.25
C GLN A 159 -1.86 -10.72 8.77
N GLN A 160 -0.93 -11.50 9.28
CA GLN A 160 -0.58 -11.53 10.71
C GLN A 160 0.93 -11.37 10.85
N LEU A 161 1.34 -10.40 11.66
CA LEU A 161 2.74 -10.13 11.95
C LEU A 161 2.99 -10.18 13.46
N ARG A 162 4.15 -10.65 13.87
CA ARG A 162 4.59 -10.56 15.27
C ARG A 162 5.26 -9.23 15.51
N ARG A 163 4.89 -8.56 16.60
CA ARG A 163 5.55 -7.33 17.05
C ARG A 163 6.84 -7.67 17.80
N GLU A 164 7.85 -6.82 17.65
CA GLU A 164 9.08 -6.89 18.44
C GLU A 164 8.79 -6.92 19.94
N ASN A 165 9.32 -7.93 20.64
CA ASN A 165 9.24 -8.10 22.10
C ASN A 165 7.83 -8.20 22.68
N SER A 166 6.84 -8.63 21.89
CA SER A 166 5.48 -8.87 22.38
C SER A 166 4.87 -10.12 21.75
N ARG A 167 4.12 -10.90 22.55
CA ARG A 167 3.27 -11.99 22.05
C ARG A 167 2.05 -11.48 21.25
N GLN A 168 1.83 -10.16 21.21
CA GLN A 168 0.71 -9.57 20.50
C GLN A 168 0.90 -9.64 18.97
N LEU A 169 -0.04 -10.29 18.30
CA LEU A 169 -0.10 -10.35 16.84
C LEU A 169 -0.73 -9.06 16.29
N ILE A 170 -0.04 -8.43 15.35
CA ILE A 170 -0.59 -7.38 14.50
C ILE A 170 -1.39 -8.07 13.40
N GLN A 171 -2.69 -7.82 13.36
CA GLN A 171 -3.58 -8.36 12.34
C GLN A 171 -4.14 -7.21 11.51
N PHE A 172 -4.09 -7.38 10.19
CA PHE A 172 -4.70 -6.46 9.26
C PHE A 172 -5.01 -7.19 7.95
N SER A 173 -5.79 -6.57 7.09
CA SER A 173 -5.99 -7.05 5.74
C SER A 173 -5.48 -6.07 4.71
N SER A 174 -5.30 -6.58 3.51
CA SER A 174 -5.01 -5.79 2.33
C SER A 174 -5.92 -6.21 1.18
N VAL A 175 -6.30 -5.21 0.40
CA VAL A 175 -7.03 -5.35 -0.85
C VAL A 175 -6.14 -4.77 -1.96
N ASP A 176 -5.89 -5.58 -2.98
CA ASP A 176 -5.20 -5.17 -4.20
C ASP A 176 -6.23 -4.71 -5.23
N TYR A 177 -6.04 -3.50 -5.75
CA TYR A 177 -6.85 -2.87 -6.79
C TYR A 177 -5.98 -2.58 -8.00
N THR A 178 -6.53 -2.80 -9.19
CA THR A 178 -6.01 -2.29 -10.45
C THR A 178 -7.12 -1.63 -11.24
N GLY A 179 -6.75 -0.72 -12.13
CA GLY A 179 -7.72 -0.08 -13.00
C GLY A 179 -7.20 1.23 -13.57
N MET A 180 -8.14 2.04 -14.02
CA MET A 180 -7.91 3.40 -14.47
C MET A 180 -8.59 4.42 -13.56
N LEU A 181 -8.10 5.64 -13.59
CA LEU A 181 -8.76 6.76 -12.93
C LEU A 181 -8.66 8.00 -13.80
N THR A 182 -9.61 8.92 -13.62
CA THR A 182 -9.54 10.26 -14.18
C THR A 182 -9.22 11.23 -13.05
N VAL A 183 -8.16 12.02 -13.23
CA VAL A 183 -7.80 13.08 -12.28
C VAL A 183 -8.85 14.19 -12.35
N THR A 184 -9.47 14.54 -11.22
CA THR A 184 -10.43 15.65 -11.13
C THR A 184 -9.80 16.88 -10.49
N ASP A 185 -8.92 16.69 -9.48
CA ASP A 185 -8.14 17.75 -8.84
C ASP A 185 -6.68 17.28 -8.70
N PRO A 186 -5.75 17.79 -9.55
CA PRO A 186 -4.34 17.43 -9.51
C PRO A 186 -3.65 17.68 -8.16
N GLY A 187 -4.01 18.76 -7.46
CA GLY A 187 -3.40 19.16 -6.20
C GLY A 187 -3.80 18.22 -5.06
N LEU A 188 -5.10 17.98 -4.91
CA LEU A 188 -5.63 17.02 -3.93
C LEU A 188 -5.12 15.61 -4.21
N PHE A 189 -5.08 15.20 -5.48
CA PHE A 189 -4.59 13.88 -5.85
C PHE A 189 -3.11 13.70 -5.54
N LEU A 190 -2.27 14.67 -5.89
CA LEU A 190 -0.84 14.64 -5.58
C LEU A 190 -0.58 14.64 -4.07
N GLN A 191 -1.30 15.49 -3.32
CA GLN A 191 -1.24 15.51 -1.87
C GLN A 191 -1.62 14.15 -1.30
N ARG A 192 -2.72 13.55 -1.77
CA ARG A 192 -3.16 12.25 -1.26
C ARG A 192 -2.23 11.11 -1.61
N LEU A 193 -1.66 11.10 -2.82
CA LEU A 193 -0.65 10.12 -3.24
C LEU A 193 0.51 10.06 -2.25
N SER A 194 0.96 11.21 -1.73
CA SER A 194 2.04 11.29 -0.73
C SER A 194 1.66 10.76 0.66
N GLN A 195 0.38 10.85 1.03
CA GLN A 195 -0.12 10.46 2.35
C GLN A 195 -0.59 8.99 2.39
N GLY A 196 -1.05 8.50 1.24
CA GLY A 196 -1.47 7.12 1.00
C GLY A 196 -2.93 6.83 1.36
N TYR A 197 -3.42 5.73 0.79
CA TYR A 197 -4.82 5.30 0.91
C TYR A 197 -4.99 4.18 1.95
N GLY A 198 -5.96 4.32 2.84
CA GLY A 198 -6.25 3.31 3.87
C GLY A 198 -5.24 3.28 5.03
N LYS A 199 -5.29 2.18 5.79
CA LYS A 199 -4.49 1.93 7.00
C LYS A 199 -3.29 1.01 6.70
N SER A 200 -2.60 0.55 7.76
CA SER A 200 -1.45 -0.36 7.67
C SER A 200 -0.32 0.09 6.74
N ARG A 201 -0.09 1.40 6.60
CA ARG A 201 0.92 1.96 5.70
C ARG A 201 2.37 1.62 6.09
N ALA A 202 2.59 1.23 7.35
CA ALA A 202 3.86 0.68 7.83
C ALA A 202 4.14 -0.74 7.28
N PHE A 203 3.15 -1.39 6.66
CA PHE A 203 3.18 -2.78 6.21
C PHE A 203 2.87 -2.88 4.71
N GLY A 204 3.49 -2.00 3.92
CA GLY A 204 3.42 -2.07 2.45
C GLY A 204 2.06 -1.72 1.83
N CYS A 205 1.18 -1.03 2.57
CA CYS A 205 -0.12 -0.57 2.10
C CYS A 205 -0.15 0.95 1.86
N GLY A 206 -1.09 1.38 1.02
CA GLY A 206 -1.49 2.76 0.80
C GLY A 206 -0.71 3.52 -0.26
N LEU A 207 0.43 3.00 -0.75
CA LEU A 207 1.08 3.54 -1.94
C LEU A 207 0.28 3.14 -3.19
N MET A 208 -0.23 4.14 -3.91
CA MET A 208 -0.80 3.97 -5.25
C MET A 208 0.29 4.25 -6.28
N LEU A 209 0.62 3.26 -7.09
CA LEU A 209 1.50 3.41 -8.23
C LEU A 209 0.66 3.87 -9.43
N ILE A 210 1.12 4.91 -10.13
CA ILE A 210 0.44 5.48 -11.28
C ILE A 210 1.34 5.46 -12.51
N LYS A 211 0.74 5.32 -13.68
CA LYS A 211 1.37 5.50 -14.99
C LYS A 211 0.37 6.13 -15.97
N PRO A 212 0.82 6.82 -17.03
CA PRO A 212 -0.07 7.27 -18.09
C PRO A 212 -0.98 6.12 -18.57
N GLY A 213 -2.28 6.41 -18.74
CA GLY A 213 -3.15 5.51 -19.49
C GLY A 213 -2.64 5.41 -20.93
N ALA A 214 -2.83 4.27 -21.59
CA ALA A 214 -2.60 4.21 -23.03
C ALA A 214 -3.49 5.28 -23.67
N GLU A 215 -2.90 6.24 -24.38
CA GLU A 215 -3.68 7.17 -25.21
C GLU A 215 -4.51 6.32 -26.18
N ALA A 216 -5.83 6.52 -26.16
CA ALA A 216 -6.71 6.02 -27.22
C ALA A 216 -6.61 6.94 -28.44
#